data_AF-A0A090W7I2-F1
#
_entry.id   AF-A0A090W7I2-F1
#
_cell.length_a   1.000
_cell.length_b   1.000
_cell.length_c   1.000
_cell.angle_alpha   90.00
_cell.angle_beta   90.00
_cell.angle_gamma   90.00
#
_symmetry.space_group_name_H-M   'P 1'
#
loop_
_entity.id
_entity.type
_entity.pdbx_description
1 polymer ?
#
loop_
_entity_poly.entity_id
_entity_poly.type
_entity_poly.pdbx_seq_one_letter_code
_entity_poly.pdbx_strand_id
1 'polypeptide(L)'
;MFQKFLTDTYGTTDIVEDISNNQIFLNRDMIKALDLDLDDVQEAIVNEQIAYPHISKAYTATTMASVDFTEGIEALLQKGYNQKRSGDIILVNDPAYISYGKTGSTHGSGLNYDTHVPLLFFGKGIKQGHTYKKTEITDIAPTISALLGISFPNFAIGQPLEFVFN
;
A
#
# COMPACT_ATOMS: atom_id res chain seq x y z
N MET A 1 16.36 9.62 15.70
CA MET A 1 15.23 9.30 16.61
C MET A 1 15.03 7.80 16.62
N PHE A 2 14.67 7.20 15.48
CA PHE A 2 14.38 5.77 15.41
C PHE A 2 15.51 4.83 15.85
N GLN A 3 16.72 5.00 15.32
CA GLN A 3 17.86 4.17 15.74
C GLN A 3 18.13 4.21 17.25
N LYS A 4 17.90 5.36 17.89
CA LYS A 4 18.04 5.50 19.34
C LYS A 4 16.98 4.68 20.07
N PHE A 5 15.71 4.80 19.66
CA PHE A 5 14.62 3.99 20.19
C PHE A 5 14.92 2.49 20.08
N LEU A 6 15.40 2.04 18.91
CA LEU A 6 15.74 0.62 18.69
C LEU A 6 16.84 0.15 19.64
N THR A 7 17.94 0.90 19.75
CA THR A 7 19.04 0.56 20.65
C THR A 7 18.61 0.58 22.13
N ASP A 8 17.84 1.58 22.55
CA ASP A 8 17.40 1.69 23.94
C ASP A 8 16.39 0.59 24.33
N THR A 9 15.52 0.20 23.40
CA THR A 9 14.42 -0.76 23.66
C THR A 9 14.88 -2.21 23.47
N TYR A 10 15.65 -2.49 22.41
CA TYR A 10 16.02 -3.84 22.00
C TYR A 10 17.52 -4.14 22.10
N GLY A 11 18.34 -3.14 22.46
CA GLY A 11 19.80 -3.30 22.56
C GLY A 11 20.53 -3.33 21.21
N THR A 12 19.82 -3.28 20.09
CA THR A 12 20.39 -3.31 18.74
C THR A 12 19.49 -2.62 17.71
N THR A 13 20.08 -2.07 16.66
CA THR A 13 19.35 -1.60 15.48
C THR A 13 19.06 -2.71 14.48
N ASP A 14 19.75 -3.85 14.59
CA ASP A 14 19.68 -4.97 13.64
C ASP A 14 18.36 -5.75 13.69
N ILE A 15 17.46 -5.37 14.60
CA ILE A 15 16.07 -5.83 14.64
C ILE A 15 15.28 -5.35 13.40
N VAL A 16 15.73 -4.26 12.76
CA VAL A 16 15.21 -3.78 11.47
C VAL A 16 16.14 -4.26 10.35
N GLU A 17 15.60 -5.01 9.41
CA GLU A 17 16.31 -5.55 8.25
C GLU A 17 16.37 -4.54 7.09
N ASP A 18 15.25 -3.89 6.80
CA ASP A 18 15.14 -2.92 5.69
C ASP A 18 14.06 -1.88 5.97
N ILE A 19 14.18 -0.71 5.32
CA ILE A 19 13.14 0.31 5.26
C ILE A 19 12.98 0.74 3.81
N SER A 20 11.92 0.28 3.17
CA SER A 20 11.64 0.58 1.77
C SER A 20 10.13 0.63 1.50
N ASN A 21 9.72 1.34 0.45
CA ASN A 21 8.30 1.46 0.05
C ASN A 21 7.36 1.93 1.17
N ASN A 22 7.85 2.82 2.05
CA ASN A 22 7.15 3.26 3.27
C ASN A 22 6.78 2.08 4.21
N GLN A 23 7.61 1.05 4.24
CA GLN A 23 7.45 -0.12 5.09
C GLN A 23 8.75 -0.38 5.84
N ILE A 24 8.63 -0.92 7.05
CA ILE A 24 9.76 -1.38 7.86
C ILE A 24 9.70 -2.91 7.90
N PHE A 25 10.78 -3.56 7.51
CA PHE A 25 10.93 -5.00 7.51
C PHE A 25 11.73 -5.41 8.75
N LEU A 26 11.20 -6.34 9.54
CA LEU A 26 11.85 -6.79 10.76
C LEU A 26 12.68 -8.05 10.51
N ASN A 27 13.86 -8.08 11.09
CA ASN A 27 14.74 -9.23 11.05
C ASN A 27 14.18 -10.35 11.94
N ARG A 28 13.61 -11.38 11.30
CA ARG A 28 12.97 -12.51 12.01
C ARG A 28 13.94 -13.30 12.88
N ASP A 29 15.17 -13.46 12.42
CA ASP A 29 16.20 -14.18 13.17
C ASP A 29 16.61 -13.40 14.42
N MET A 30 16.67 -12.07 14.33
CA MET A 30 16.98 -11.21 15.48
C MET A 30 15.85 -11.22 16.52
N ILE A 31 14.59 -11.09 16.08
CA ILE A 31 13.43 -11.18 16.98
C ILE A 31 13.45 -12.48 17.76
N LYS A 32 13.69 -13.60 17.07
CA LYS A 32 13.78 -14.91 17.70
C LYS A 32 14.98 -15.04 18.65
N ALA A 33 16.15 -14.51 18.26
CA ALA A 33 17.35 -14.58 19.09
C ALA A 33 17.23 -13.79 20.39
N LEU A 34 16.44 -12.71 20.38
CA LEU A 34 16.14 -11.88 21.55
C LEU A 34 14.93 -12.40 22.37
N ASP A 35 14.31 -13.52 21.95
CA ASP A 35 13.11 -14.10 22.58
C ASP A 35 11.94 -13.09 22.66
N LEU A 36 11.76 -12.29 21.61
CA LEU A 36 10.71 -11.28 21.53
C LEU A 36 9.49 -11.82 20.78
N ASP A 37 8.30 -11.36 21.19
CA ASP A 37 7.09 -11.56 20.41
C ASP A 37 7.02 -10.58 19.24
N LEU A 38 6.62 -11.09 18.07
CA LEU A 38 6.62 -10.31 16.85
C LEU A 38 5.52 -9.24 16.82
N ASP A 39 4.34 -9.54 17.37
CA ASP A 39 3.22 -8.59 17.37
C ASP A 39 3.52 -7.44 18.34
N ASP A 40 4.13 -7.74 19.49
CA ASP A 40 4.58 -6.73 20.45
C ASP A 40 5.63 -5.79 19.84
N VAL A 41 6.61 -6.33 19.09
CA VAL A 41 7.63 -5.52 18.40
C VAL A 41 7.00 -4.63 17.33
N GLN A 42 6.06 -5.18 16.54
CA GLN A 42 5.33 -4.40 15.53
C GLN A 42 4.57 -3.23 16.17
N GLU A 43 3.82 -3.49 17.25
CA GLU A 43 3.02 -2.48 17.94
C GLU A 43 3.90 -1.39 18.57
N ALA A 44 5.00 -1.77 19.24
CA ALA A 44 5.94 -0.82 19.82
C ALA A 44 6.54 0.11 18.75
N ILE A 45 6.92 -0.43 17.59
CA ILE A 45 7.46 0.38 16.48
C ILE A 45 6.38 1.28 15.87
N VAL A 46 5.15 0.81 15.70
CA VAL A 46 4.03 1.66 15.23
C VAL A 46 3.81 2.85 16.18
N ASN A 47 3.77 2.59 17.49
CA ASN A 47 3.55 3.61 18.51
C ASN A 47 4.70 4.63 18.57
N GLU A 48 5.94 4.21 18.31
CA GLU A 48 7.08 5.12 18.17
C GLU A 48 6.98 5.96 16.88
N GLN A 49 6.71 5.32 15.74
CA GLN A 49 6.72 5.97 14.42
C GLN A 49 5.61 7.01 14.27
N ILE A 50 4.42 6.76 14.82
CA ILE A 50 3.29 7.70 14.72
C ILE A 50 3.54 9.01 15.48
N ALA A 51 4.50 9.04 16.41
CA ALA A 51 4.90 10.25 17.11
C ALA A 51 5.85 11.15 16.30
N TYR A 52 6.38 10.67 15.17
CA TYR A 52 7.33 11.42 14.37
C TYR A 52 6.66 12.44 13.45
N PRO A 53 7.30 13.60 13.22
CA PRO A 53 6.80 14.57 12.24
C PRO A 53 6.60 13.91 10.87
N HIS A 54 5.51 14.29 10.21
CA HIS A 54 5.17 13.84 8.86
C HIS A 54 4.73 12.39 8.70
N ILE A 55 4.54 11.65 9.80
CA ILE A 55 3.83 10.38 9.79
C ILE A 55 2.36 10.64 10.18
N SER A 56 1.46 10.46 9.21
CA SER A 56 0.02 10.66 9.41
C SER A 56 -0.63 9.42 10.03
N LYS A 57 -0.21 8.22 9.59
CA LYS A 57 -0.73 6.93 10.06
C LYS A 57 0.39 5.88 10.04
N ALA A 58 0.30 4.88 10.92
CA ALA A 58 1.16 3.72 10.93
C ALA A 58 0.34 2.48 11.30
N TYR A 59 0.63 1.34 10.67
CA TYR A 59 -0.11 0.10 10.85
C TYR A 59 0.83 -1.10 10.94
N THR A 60 0.45 -2.09 11.73
CA THR A 60 1.15 -3.37 11.79
C THR A 60 0.73 -4.27 10.62
N ALA A 61 1.63 -5.15 10.18
CA ALA A 61 1.31 -6.25 9.26
C ALA A 61 0.24 -7.16 9.84
N THR A 62 0.24 -7.38 11.16
CA THR A 62 -0.80 -8.13 11.88
C THR A 62 -2.18 -7.50 11.68
N THR A 63 -2.30 -6.18 11.81
CA THR A 63 -3.56 -5.46 11.54
C THR A 63 -4.02 -5.66 10.10
N MET A 64 -3.12 -5.57 9.12
CA MET A 64 -3.45 -5.79 7.71
C MET A 64 -3.88 -7.24 7.41
N ALA A 65 -3.46 -8.21 8.22
CA ALA A 65 -3.82 -9.61 8.07
C ALA A 65 -5.09 -10.01 8.84
N SER A 66 -5.44 -9.30 9.92
CA SER A 66 -6.50 -9.70 10.85
C SER A 66 -7.78 -8.85 10.79
N VAL A 67 -7.72 -7.66 10.20
CA VAL A 67 -8.86 -6.73 10.07
C VAL A 67 -9.34 -6.69 8.62
N ASP A 68 -10.63 -6.47 8.38
CA ASP A 68 -11.17 -6.20 7.04
C ASP A 68 -11.46 -4.71 6.89
N PHE A 69 -10.70 -4.00 6.05
CA PHE A 69 -10.90 -2.58 5.78
C PHE A 69 -11.68 -2.38 4.49
N THR A 70 -12.87 -1.80 4.61
CA THR A 70 -13.77 -1.60 3.46
C THR A 70 -13.70 -0.20 2.85
N GLU A 71 -13.10 0.77 3.54
CA GLU A 71 -13.01 2.16 3.10
C GLU A 71 -11.71 2.84 3.53
N GLY A 72 -11.54 4.10 3.10
CA GLY A 72 -10.39 4.91 3.46
C GLY A 72 -9.08 4.49 2.78
N ILE A 73 -7.97 5.01 3.30
CA ILE A 73 -6.63 4.66 2.82
C ILE A 73 -6.25 3.25 3.27
N GLU A 74 -6.80 2.79 4.39
CA GLU A 74 -6.59 1.47 4.97
C GLU A 74 -6.99 0.36 4.01
N ALA A 75 -8.16 0.49 3.35
CA ALA A 75 -8.57 -0.45 2.31
C ALA A 75 -7.59 -0.49 1.12
N LEU A 76 -7.00 0.66 0.75
CA LEU A 76 -6.00 0.71 -0.32
C LEU A 76 -4.67 0.06 0.09
N LEU A 77 -4.22 0.34 1.32
CA LEU A 77 -3.01 -0.29 1.88
C LEU A 77 -3.18 -1.80 1.96
N GLN A 78 -4.35 -2.27 2.43
CA GLN A 78 -4.63 -3.69 2.53
C GLN A 78 -4.69 -4.37 1.16
N LYS A 79 -5.29 -3.74 0.14
CA LYS A 79 -5.23 -4.24 -1.25
C LYS A 79 -3.80 -4.32 -1.80
N GLY A 80 -2.90 -3.46 -1.32
CA GLY A 80 -1.47 -3.45 -1.70
C GLY A 80 -0.58 -4.35 -0.84
N TYR A 81 -1.10 -4.92 0.25
CA TYR A 81 -0.33 -5.72 1.19
C TYR A 81 -0.18 -7.17 0.71
N ASN A 82 1.03 -7.71 0.84
CA ASN A 82 1.34 -9.10 0.55
C ASN A 82 2.02 -9.73 1.76
N GLN A 83 1.38 -10.74 2.36
CA GLN A 83 1.86 -11.40 3.58
C GLN A 83 3.32 -11.89 3.53
N LYS A 84 3.84 -12.23 2.34
CA LYS A 84 5.21 -12.74 2.18
C LYS A 84 6.24 -11.66 1.80
N ARG A 85 5.78 -10.52 1.27
CA ARG A 85 6.66 -9.55 0.57
C ARG A 85 6.53 -8.11 1.06
N SER A 86 5.51 -7.82 1.85
CA SER A 86 5.34 -6.53 2.51
C SER A 86 6.04 -6.54 3.86
N GLY A 87 6.42 -5.36 4.33
CA GLY A 87 7.02 -5.16 5.64
C GLY A 87 6.02 -5.30 6.77
N ASP A 88 6.58 -5.31 7.97
CA ASP A 88 5.92 -5.54 9.25
C ASP A 88 5.23 -4.30 9.81
N ILE A 89 5.71 -3.13 9.41
CA ILE A 89 5.09 -1.84 9.72
C ILE A 89 4.90 -1.10 8.42
N ILE A 90 3.70 -0.58 8.19
CA ILE A 90 3.34 0.24 7.04
C ILE A 90 3.17 1.68 7.54
N LEU A 91 3.86 2.61 6.89
CA LEU A 91 3.82 4.03 7.20
C LEU A 91 3.05 4.80 6.13
N VAL A 92 2.27 5.77 6.56
CA VAL A 92 1.60 6.74 5.71
C VAL A 92 2.07 8.12 6.10
N ASN A 93 2.68 8.82 5.15
CA ASN A 93 3.13 10.18 5.39
C ASN A 93 1.98 11.19 5.30
N ASP A 94 2.22 12.39 5.82
CA ASP A 94 1.32 13.53 5.63
C ASP A 94 1.03 13.79 4.14
N PRO A 95 -0.17 14.30 3.80
CA PRO A 95 -0.45 14.77 2.45
C PRO A 95 0.58 15.79 1.96
N ALA A 96 0.98 15.66 0.69
CA ALA A 96 1.98 16.50 0.04
C ALA A 96 3.37 16.50 0.69
N TYR A 97 3.69 15.49 1.51
CA TYR A 97 5.03 15.29 2.06
C TYR A 97 5.85 14.30 1.22
N ILE A 98 7.12 14.63 1.03
CA ILE A 98 8.13 13.83 0.34
C ILE A 98 9.31 13.66 1.28
N SER A 99 9.71 12.41 1.55
CA SER A 99 10.80 12.08 2.49
C SER A 99 12.20 12.04 1.85
N TYR A 100 12.32 12.06 0.52
CA TYR A 100 13.60 12.01 -0.21
C TYR A 100 14.02 13.40 -0.73
N GLY A 101 15.10 13.44 -1.52
CA GLY A 101 15.89 14.64 -1.86
C GLY A 101 15.12 15.95 -2.16
N LYS A 102 15.80 17.07 -1.90
CA LYS A 102 15.24 18.44 -1.92
C LYS A 102 14.74 18.95 -3.27
N THR A 103 14.91 18.18 -4.35
CA THR A 103 14.59 18.58 -5.72
C THR A 103 13.88 17.43 -6.43
N GLY A 104 12.98 17.75 -7.35
CA GLY A 104 12.19 16.75 -8.08
C GLY A 104 10.86 16.42 -7.39
N SER A 105 10.20 15.37 -7.86
CA SER A 105 8.93 14.84 -7.33
C SER A 105 8.90 13.30 -7.49
N THR A 106 7.95 12.62 -6.84
CA THR A 106 7.68 11.17 -6.94
C THR A 106 6.18 10.94 -6.90
N HIS A 107 5.83 9.67 -7.02
CA HIS A 107 4.55 9.08 -6.66
C HIS A 107 4.75 7.98 -5.59
N GLY A 108 3.64 7.39 -5.13
CA GLY A 108 3.63 6.17 -4.31
C GLY A 108 2.74 6.27 -3.07
N SER A 109 2.13 7.42 -2.81
CA SER A 109 1.14 7.56 -1.76
C SER A 109 -0.21 6.97 -2.18
N GLY A 110 -1.02 6.57 -1.20
CA GLY A 110 -2.41 6.16 -1.43
C GLY A 110 -3.38 7.34 -1.65
N LEU A 111 -2.86 8.55 -1.88
CA LEU A 111 -3.65 9.78 -1.96
C LEU A 111 -4.04 10.10 -3.41
N ASN A 112 -5.14 10.84 -3.57
CA ASN A 112 -5.78 11.08 -4.87
C ASN A 112 -4.84 11.66 -5.94
N TYR A 113 -3.83 12.45 -5.57
CA TYR A 113 -2.90 13.02 -6.53
C TYR A 113 -1.95 11.98 -7.16
N ASP A 114 -1.78 10.82 -6.53
CA ASP A 114 -1.03 9.67 -7.07
C ASP A 114 -1.94 8.57 -7.63
N THR A 115 -3.17 8.43 -7.11
CA THR A 115 -4.06 7.32 -7.47
C THR A 115 -5.09 7.66 -8.56
N HIS A 116 -5.37 8.95 -8.79
CA HIS A 116 -6.28 9.38 -9.85
C HIS A 116 -5.55 9.46 -11.20
N VAL A 117 -5.82 8.47 -12.05
CA VAL A 117 -5.20 8.33 -13.38
C VAL A 117 -6.21 8.46 -14.51
N PRO A 118 -5.83 9.03 -15.67
CA PRO A 118 -6.71 9.05 -16.83
C PRO A 118 -6.88 7.65 -17.41
N LEU A 119 -8.11 7.32 -17.81
CA LEU A 119 -8.43 6.08 -18.51
C LEU A 119 -9.15 6.41 -19.82
N LEU A 120 -8.53 6.05 -20.93
CA LEU A 120 -9.03 6.31 -22.28
C LEU A 120 -9.08 4.98 -23.04
N PHE A 121 -10.27 4.63 -23.54
CA PHE A 121 -10.43 3.55 -24.51
C PHE A 121 -10.66 4.16 -25.89
N PHE A 122 -10.04 3.58 -26.92
CA PHE A 122 -10.18 4.05 -28.29
C PHE A 122 -10.06 2.89 -29.28
N GLY A 123 -10.83 2.93 -30.36
CA GLY A 123 -10.75 1.99 -31.46
C GLY A 123 -12.05 1.21 -31.70
N LYS A 124 -11.91 0.05 -32.35
CA LYS A 124 -13.04 -0.78 -32.75
C LYS A 124 -13.82 -1.28 -31.53
N GLY A 125 -15.15 -1.12 -31.56
CA GLY A 125 -16.04 -1.57 -30.50
C GLY A 125 -16.16 -0.61 -29.32
N ILE A 126 -15.39 0.47 -29.30
CA ILE A 126 -15.50 1.51 -28.27
C ILE A 126 -16.49 2.58 -28.71
N LYS A 127 -17.43 2.94 -27.83
CA LYS A 127 -18.39 4.02 -28.05
C LYS A 127 -17.80 5.36 -27.61
N GLN A 128 -18.12 6.41 -28.36
CA GLN A 128 -17.72 7.76 -27.97
C GLN A 128 -18.53 8.19 -26.75
N GLY A 129 -17.85 8.74 -25.74
CA GLY A 129 -18.48 9.22 -24.53
C GLY A 129 -17.47 9.60 -23.47
N HIS A 130 -17.98 9.97 -22.30
CA HIS A 130 -17.21 10.17 -21.08
C HIS A 130 -18.09 9.83 -19.88
N THR A 131 -17.47 9.60 -18.73
CA THR A 131 -18.17 9.36 -17.47
C THR A 131 -17.38 9.98 -16.32
N TYR A 132 -18.11 10.42 -15.29
CA TYR A 132 -17.54 10.81 -14.00
C TYR A 132 -17.77 9.72 -12.93
N LYS A 133 -18.36 8.58 -13.30
CA LYS A 133 -18.50 7.44 -12.39
C LYS A 133 -17.10 6.95 -11.99
N LYS A 134 -16.91 6.73 -10.69
CA LYS A 134 -15.67 6.13 -10.17
C LYS A 134 -15.45 4.76 -10.79
N THR A 135 -14.21 4.49 -11.18
CA THR A 135 -13.72 3.19 -11.67
C THR A 135 -12.41 2.87 -10.97
N GLU A 136 -11.99 1.61 -11.00
CA GLU A 136 -10.70 1.17 -10.45
C GLU A 136 -9.78 0.68 -11.59
N ILE A 137 -8.46 0.79 -11.39
CA ILE A 137 -7.47 0.30 -12.38
C ILE A 137 -7.60 -1.21 -12.64
N THR A 138 -8.15 -1.95 -11.68
CA THR A 138 -8.42 -3.39 -11.75
C THR A 138 -9.57 -3.73 -12.70
N ASP A 139 -10.39 -2.76 -13.10
CA ASP A 139 -11.48 -2.92 -14.06
C ASP A 139 -10.98 -2.99 -15.51
N ILE A 140 -9.76 -2.50 -15.78
CA ILE A 140 -9.22 -2.37 -17.14
C ILE A 140 -9.08 -3.74 -17.81
N ALA A 141 -8.46 -4.72 -17.14
CA ALA A 141 -8.20 -6.03 -17.73
C ALA A 141 -9.49 -6.85 -18.00
N PRO A 142 -10.46 -6.93 -17.08
CA PRO A 142 -11.78 -7.49 -17.37
C PRO A 142 -12.52 -6.77 -18.50
N THR A 143 -12.42 -5.44 -18.60
CA THR A 143 -13.03 -4.66 -19.70
C THR A 143 -12.46 -5.07 -21.06
N ILE A 144 -11.14 -5.19 -21.18
CA ILE A 144 -10.50 -5.65 -22.42
C ILE A 144 -10.86 -7.11 -22.71
N SER A 145 -10.92 -7.97 -21.70
CA SER A 145 -11.28 -9.38 -21.86
C SER A 145 -12.71 -9.53 -22.39
N ALA A 146 -13.65 -8.75 -21.85
CA ALA A 146 -15.03 -8.69 -22.31
C ALA A 146 -15.12 -8.18 -23.76
N LEU A 147 -14.38 -7.13 -24.11
CA LEU A 147 -14.32 -6.61 -25.48
C LEU A 147 -13.81 -7.64 -26.50
N LEU A 148 -12.85 -8.48 -26.09
CA LEU A 148 -12.25 -9.52 -26.94
C LEU A 148 -13.03 -10.84 -26.95
N GLY A 149 -13.99 -11.02 -26.03
CA GLY A 149 -14.70 -12.29 -25.87
C GLY A 149 -13.83 -13.41 -25.31
N ILE A 150 -12.88 -13.09 -24.42
CA ILE A 150 -11.99 -14.07 -23.76
C ILE A 150 -12.23 -14.13 -22.26
N SER A 151 -11.77 -15.22 -21.62
CA SER A 151 -11.83 -15.38 -20.17
C SER A 151 -11.08 -14.28 -19.43
N PHE A 152 -11.56 -13.91 -18.24
CA PHE A 152 -10.89 -12.94 -17.38
C PHE A 152 -9.57 -13.50 -16.82
N PRO A 153 -8.59 -12.62 -16.52
CA PRO A 153 -7.37 -13.04 -15.84
C PRO A 153 -7.65 -13.74 -14.51
N ASN A 154 -6.82 -14.70 -14.14
CA ASN A 154 -6.87 -15.32 -12.82
C ASN A 154 -6.75 -14.26 -11.72
N PHE A 155 -7.54 -14.39 -10.65
CA PHE A 155 -7.59 -13.43 -9.54
C PHE A 155 -7.97 -11.99 -9.95
N ALA A 156 -8.58 -11.77 -11.11
CA ALA A 156 -9.17 -10.47 -11.41
C ALA A 156 -10.28 -10.14 -10.40
N ILE A 157 -10.16 -8.97 -9.76
CA ILE A 157 -11.14 -8.47 -8.76
C ILE A 157 -12.01 -7.33 -9.30
N GLY A 158 -11.65 -6.73 -10.43
CA GLY A 158 -12.43 -5.69 -11.08
C GLY A 158 -13.57 -6.25 -11.92
N GLN A 159 -14.38 -5.35 -12.49
CA GLN A 159 -15.52 -5.68 -13.34
C GLN A 159 -15.43 -4.98 -14.69
N PRO A 160 -15.97 -5.56 -15.78
CA PRO A 160 -16.03 -4.87 -17.06
C PRO A 160 -16.77 -3.53 -16.98
N LEU A 161 -16.19 -2.49 -17.57
CA LEU A 161 -16.79 -1.17 -17.68
C LEU A 161 -17.76 -1.13 -18.88
N GLU A 162 -18.98 -1.64 -18.69
CA GLU A 162 -19.92 -1.87 -19.81
C GLU A 162 -20.28 -0.62 -20.63
N PHE A 163 -20.27 0.55 -19.99
CA PHE A 163 -20.52 1.83 -20.67
C PHE A 163 -19.48 2.16 -21.75
N VAL A 164 -18.38 1.40 -21.83
CA VAL A 164 -17.34 1.57 -22.87
C VAL A 164 -17.81 1.01 -24.22
N PHE A 165 -18.67 0.00 -24.25
CA PHE A 165 -19.12 -0.67 -25.48
C PHE A 165 -20.62 -0.57 -25.76
N ASN A 166 -21.43 -0.15 -24.78
CA ASN A 166 -22.88 0.08 -24.92
C ASN A 166 -23.19 1.40 -25.65
#